data_AF-A0A162BGT0-F1
#
_entry.id   AF-A0A162BGT0-F1
#
_cell.length_a   1.000
_cell.length_b   1.000
_cell.length_c   1.000
_cell.angle_alpha   90.00
_cell.angle_beta   90.00
_cell.angle_gamma   90.00
#
_symmetry.space_group_name_H-M   'P 1'
#
loop_
_entity.id
_entity.type
_entity.pdbx_description
1 polymer ?
#
loop_
_entity_poly.entity_id
_entity_poly.type
_entity_poly.pdbx_seq_one_letter_code
_entity_poly.pdbx_strand_id
1 'polypeptide(L)'
;MKIYKFRNTSLFSLMLMSATHSTLAQAQYQEFTGAHQPFKQTSNKVVGTYIANWSNPSAIDDVPGDNLTHILYAFLRACGPGQLPNDQAVCANKPDYVLAEDSSTIDKEFATKFSQLKRKYPHLTILPSVGGWGGSDTFPPMAKDPQARQVFVQSVVEYLRTHQAFDGIDIDWEWPNTPAEGGHYADLMQDLRTAFDVLEVELGRKYSITSAIGTHSNNVKNIDYERAAPYLDHIFLMTYDFFGGWSKNNIGHHTSLDAHSGNMAAHGVIQGVQNLLNKSVPANKLVVGVAKYARGFDGVSLSSSGTHIGGNATGLFPKAVQPWDEEGVGTYRRLVDEVIGQNGQGINGFTIRYDADCDCHYAWRESDAAFVGFDHPASVIKKAQYVLNNNLGGIFAWEYAQDNGDILSAMNYGVGNQWLDNSNPDDGVGVCKGIANWRVTDVYLKGDQVHIDNRLYEAKWYTNNQHPSQYSGKWQVWQFISACQ
;
A
#
# COMPACT_ATOMS: atom_id res chain seq x y z
N MET A 1 -13.96 36.77 -62.20
CA MET A 1 -15.19 36.08 -62.65
C MET A 1 -14.80 34.74 -63.26
N LYS A 2 -15.01 33.64 -62.51
CA LYS A 2 -15.40 32.27 -62.92
C LYS A 2 -14.79 31.23 -61.97
N ILE A 3 -15.69 30.75 -61.13
CA ILE A 3 -15.64 29.50 -60.35
C ILE A 3 -15.84 28.35 -61.33
N TYR A 4 -15.15 27.21 -61.13
CA TYR A 4 -15.76 25.87 -61.28
C TYR A 4 -15.07 24.86 -60.36
N LYS A 5 -15.87 24.27 -59.46
CA LYS A 5 -15.60 23.05 -58.69
C LYS A 5 -15.96 21.81 -59.53
N PHE A 6 -15.38 20.65 -59.18
CA PHE A 6 -15.91 19.26 -59.15
C PHE A 6 -14.80 18.26 -59.53
N ARG A 7 -14.68 17.00 -59.05
CA ARG A 7 -15.18 16.20 -57.91
C ARG A 7 -14.29 14.92 -57.88
N ASN A 8 -14.20 14.28 -56.72
CA ASN A 8 -13.54 12.99 -56.43
C ASN A 8 -13.75 11.85 -57.45
N THR A 9 -12.72 11.01 -57.61
CA THR A 9 -12.83 9.53 -57.69
C THR A 9 -11.57 8.86 -57.11
N SER A 10 -11.79 7.87 -56.25
CA SER A 10 -10.80 6.99 -55.60
C SER A 10 -10.49 5.77 -56.48
N LEU A 11 -9.29 5.16 -56.37
CA LEU A 11 -9.06 3.74 -56.03
C LEU A 11 -7.61 3.26 -56.34
N PHE A 12 -6.97 2.71 -55.29
CA PHE A 12 -6.15 1.48 -55.24
C PHE A 12 -4.90 1.30 -56.12
N SER A 13 -3.72 1.29 -55.47
CA SER A 13 -2.97 0.07 -55.09
C SER A 13 -1.49 0.40 -54.92
N LEU A 14 -0.99 0.38 -53.69
CA LEU A 14 0.44 0.21 -53.42
C LEU A 14 0.57 -0.78 -52.26
N MET A 15 1.07 -1.97 -52.58
CA MET A 15 1.29 -3.03 -51.61
C MET A 15 2.78 -3.38 -51.58
N LEU A 16 3.26 -3.54 -50.34
CA LEU A 16 4.46 -4.27 -49.90
C LEU A 16 5.83 -3.61 -50.13
N MET A 17 6.26 -2.85 -49.13
CA MET A 17 7.61 -3.03 -48.58
C MET A 17 7.52 -3.62 -47.18
N SER A 18 8.16 -4.77 -47.03
CA SER A 18 8.35 -5.55 -45.82
C SER A 18 9.15 -4.77 -44.78
N ALA A 19 8.58 -4.55 -43.61
CA ALA A 19 9.32 -4.24 -42.40
C ALA A 19 9.17 -5.44 -41.46
N THR A 20 10.18 -6.32 -41.45
CA THR A 20 10.36 -7.31 -40.39
C THR A 20 10.79 -6.57 -39.13
N HIS A 21 9.82 -6.06 -38.36
CA HIS A 21 10.06 -5.72 -36.96
C HIS A 21 10.01 -7.01 -36.16
N SER A 22 11.18 -7.49 -35.75
CA SER A 22 11.29 -8.45 -34.65
C SER A 22 10.90 -7.72 -33.36
N THR A 23 9.61 -7.71 -33.05
CA THR A 23 9.11 -7.36 -31.71
C THR A 23 9.39 -8.55 -30.80
N LEU A 24 10.53 -8.54 -30.09
CA LEU A 24 10.61 -9.29 -28.84
C LEU A 24 9.69 -8.56 -27.87
N ALA A 25 8.49 -9.11 -27.68
CA ALA A 25 7.54 -8.62 -26.70
C ALA A 25 8.21 -8.66 -25.33
N GLN A 26 8.46 -7.50 -24.75
CA GLN A 26 8.78 -7.40 -23.33
C GLN A 26 7.56 -7.96 -22.59
N ALA A 27 7.74 -9.02 -21.80
CA ALA A 27 6.65 -9.62 -21.05
C ALA A 27 5.95 -8.51 -20.24
N GLN A 28 4.71 -8.21 -20.60
CA GLN A 28 3.92 -7.17 -19.97
C GLN A 28 3.46 -7.72 -18.61
N TYR A 29 3.62 -6.93 -17.54
CA TYR A 29 3.09 -7.27 -16.23
C TYR A 29 1.62 -7.69 -16.33
N GLN A 30 1.32 -8.88 -15.82
CA GLN A 30 -0.02 -9.44 -15.87
C GLN A 30 -0.79 -9.02 -14.60
N GLU A 31 -1.91 -8.32 -14.79
CA GLU A 31 -2.88 -8.06 -13.73
C GLU A 31 -3.74 -9.31 -13.47
N PHE A 32 -4.32 -9.42 -12.27
CA PHE A 32 -5.22 -10.52 -11.88
C PHE A 32 -4.59 -11.92 -11.97
N THR A 33 -3.46 -12.09 -11.28
CA THR A 33 -2.78 -13.39 -11.18
C THR A 33 -3.32 -14.23 -10.02
N GLY A 34 -4.02 -13.61 -9.07
CA GLY A 34 -4.55 -14.29 -7.89
C GLY A 34 -3.47 -14.75 -6.90
N ALA A 35 -2.23 -14.26 -7.05
CA ALA A 35 -1.09 -14.62 -6.25
C ALA A 35 -0.09 -13.46 -6.15
N HIS A 36 0.77 -13.49 -5.14
CA HIS A 36 1.89 -12.55 -5.06
C HIS A 36 2.90 -12.84 -6.17
N GLN A 37 3.17 -11.84 -7.01
CA GLN A 37 4.27 -11.86 -7.97
C GLN A 37 5.55 -11.39 -7.27
N PRO A 38 6.73 -11.99 -7.52
CA PRO A 38 7.95 -11.58 -6.84
C PRO A 38 8.57 -10.34 -7.48
N PHE A 39 9.11 -9.47 -6.63
CA PHE A 39 9.79 -8.25 -7.04
C PHE A 39 11.12 -8.09 -6.31
N LYS A 40 12.07 -7.44 -7.00
CA LYS A 40 13.27 -6.87 -6.37
C LYS A 40 13.01 -5.39 -6.10
N GLN A 41 13.20 -4.94 -4.87
CA GLN A 41 13.06 -3.52 -4.52
C GLN A 41 14.15 -2.70 -5.22
N THR A 42 13.77 -1.83 -6.16
CA THR A 42 14.69 -0.97 -6.93
C THR A 42 14.27 0.49 -6.97
N SER A 43 13.04 0.81 -6.54
CA SER A 43 12.46 2.15 -6.64
C SER A 43 12.89 3.12 -5.54
N ASN A 44 13.47 2.61 -4.43
CA ASN A 44 13.68 3.35 -3.19
C ASN A 44 12.40 4.01 -2.63
N LYS A 45 11.21 3.54 -3.04
CA LYS A 45 9.93 3.98 -2.50
C LYS A 45 9.47 3.06 -1.39
N VAL A 46 8.71 3.63 -0.46
CA VAL A 46 7.97 2.82 0.51
C VAL A 46 6.95 1.97 -0.26
N VAL A 47 6.99 0.66 -0.02
CA VAL A 47 5.89 -0.28 -0.26
C VAL A 47 5.52 -0.86 1.10
N GLY A 48 4.39 -0.42 1.64
CA GLY A 48 3.94 -0.74 3.01
C GLY A 48 2.61 -1.50 3.06
N THR A 49 2.36 -2.25 4.13
CA THR A 49 1.03 -2.83 4.38
C THR A 49 0.76 -2.93 5.88
N TYR A 50 -0.49 -2.73 6.27
CA TYR A 50 -0.95 -3.11 7.60
C TYR A 50 -1.14 -4.63 7.72
N ILE A 51 -0.86 -5.16 8.91
CA ILE A 51 -1.24 -6.50 9.37
C ILE A 51 -1.96 -6.31 10.71
N ALA A 52 -3.25 -6.58 10.76
CA ALA A 52 -4.01 -6.44 11.99
C ALA A 52 -3.88 -7.65 12.95
N ASN A 53 -3.97 -7.36 14.25
CA ASN A 53 -3.78 -8.31 15.35
C ASN A 53 -4.99 -9.21 15.59
N TRP A 54 -6.11 -8.95 14.93
CA TRP A 54 -7.22 -9.89 14.81
C TRP A 54 -7.02 -10.93 13.69
N SER A 55 -5.97 -10.78 12.87
CA SER A 55 -5.57 -11.83 11.92
C SER A 55 -4.89 -13.00 12.64
N ASN A 56 -4.87 -14.17 12.00
CA ASN A 56 -4.08 -15.29 12.49
C ASN A 56 -2.57 -14.95 12.41
N PRO A 57 -1.79 -15.02 13.50
CA PRO A 57 -0.36 -14.70 13.48
C PRO A 57 0.45 -15.55 12.50
N SER A 58 -0.01 -16.76 12.17
CA SER A 58 0.62 -17.63 11.17
C SER A 58 0.60 -17.02 9.77
N ALA A 59 -0.27 -16.03 9.50
CA ALA A 59 -0.26 -15.30 8.22
C ALA A 59 1.08 -14.59 7.95
N ILE A 60 1.88 -14.31 8.98
CA ILE A 60 3.22 -13.74 8.83
C ILE A 60 4.20 -14.70 8.14
N ASP A 61 4.00 -16.00 8.29
CA ASP A 61 4.91 -17.00 7.72
C ASP A 61 4.96 -16.92 6.18
N ASP A 62 3.83 -16.50 5.59
CA ASP A 62 3.63 -16.39 4.14
C ASP A 62 3.85 -14.97 3.60
N VAL A 63 4.26 -14.01 4.44
CA VAL A 63 4.50 -12.62 3.99
C VAL A 63 5.68 -12.57 3.00
N PRO A 64 5.47 -12.05 1.76
CA PRO A 64 6.53 -11.89 0.78
C PRO A 64 7.37 -10.64 1.13
N GLY A 65 8.28 -10.78 2.10
CA GLY A 65 9.07 -9.65 2.61
C GLY A 65 9.95 -8.95 1.56
N ASP A 66 10.33 -9.62 0.48
CA ASP A 66 11.03 -8.97 -0.65
C ASP A 66 10.14 -8.00 -1.43
N ASN A 67 8.82 -8.13 -1.33
CA ASN A 67 7.84 -7.24 -1.94
C ASN A 67 7.46 -6.05 -1.02
N LEU A 68 8.06 -5.95 0.16
CA LEU A 68 7.73 -4.96 1.16
C LEU A 68 8.98 -4.24 1.64
N THR A 69 8.76 -3.00 2.04
CA THR A 69 9.72 -2.18 2.78
C THR A 69 9.24 -1.92 4.20
N HIS A 70 7.92 -1.81 4.40
CA HIS A 70 7.31 -1.45 5.67
C HIS A 70 6.16 -2.40 6.01
N ILE A 71 6.06 -2.77 7.29
CA ILE A 71 4.92 -3.48 7.86
C ILE A 71 4.44 -2.69 9.06
N LEU A 72 3.13 -2.41 9.09
CA LEU A 72 2.48 -1.75 10.21
C LEU A 72 1.64 -2.77 10.98
N TYR A 73 2.01 -3.04 12.23
CA TYR A 73 1.29 -3.97 13.09
C TYR A 73 0.14 -3.25 13.79
N ALA A 74 -1.07 -3.40 13.27
CA ALA A 74 -2.30 -2.86 13.82
C ALA A 74 -2.91 -3.84 14.83
N PHE A 75 -3.52 -3.44 15.93
CA PHE A 75 -3.18 -2.22 16.66
C PHE A 75 -2.73 -2.60 18.05
N LEU A 76 -1.61 -2.01 18.47
CA LEU A 76 -1.41 -1.77 19.88
C LEU A 76 -2.35 -0.65 20.33
N ARG A 77 -2.63 -0.59 21.62
CA ARG A 77 -3.48 0.43 22.24
C ARG A 77 -2.79 1.02 23.47
N ALA A 78 -3.37 2.04 24.08
CA ALA A 78 -2.92 2.56 25.37
C ALA A 78 -3.96 2.26 26.46
N CYS A 79 -3.51 2.04 27.69
CA CYS A 79 -4.38 1.89 28.84
C CYS A 79 -4.90 3.25 29.34
N GLY A 80 -5.96 3.23 30.15
CA GLY A 80 -6.47 4.41 30.85
C GLY A 80 -7.71 5.03 30.22
N PRO A 81 -8.04 6.30 30.55
CA PRO A 81 -9.26 6.96 30.07
C PRO A 81 -9.38 6.93 28.55
N GLY A 82 -10.49 6.37 28.04
CA GLY A 82 -10.73 6.18 26.61
C GLY A 82 -10.29 4.82 26.05
N GLN A 83 -9.75 3.91 26.86
CA GLN A 83 -9.45 2.55 26.41
C GLN A 83 -10.71 1.79 26.01
N LEU A 84 -10.59 0.80 25.11
CA LEU A 84 -11.74 -0.03 24.76
C LEU A 84 -12.10 -1.00 25.87
N PRO A 85 -13.38 -1.43 25.94
CA PRO A 85 -13.81 -2.48 26.88
C PRO A 85 -12.99 -3.77 26.75
N ASN A 86 -12.58 -4.13 25.54
CA ASN A 86 -11.80 -5.35 25.29
C ASN A 86 -10.38 -5.29 25.88
N ASP A 87 -9.85 -4.10 26.16
CA ASP A 87 -8.51 -3.91 26.73
C ASP A 87 -8.51 -3.92 28.26
N GLN A 88 -9.69 -3.99 28.88
CA GLN A 88 -9.83 -3.88 30.34
C GLN A 88 -8.99 -4.93 31.09
N ALA A 89 -8.94 -6.16 30.58
CA ALA A 89 -8.17 -7.24 31.19
C ALA A 89 -6.65 -6.96 31.13
N VAL A 90 -6.16 -6.51 29.97
CA VAL A 90 -4.74 -6.19 29.76
C VAL A 90 -4.31 -4.97 30.58
N CYS A 91 -5.23 -4.03 30.81
CA CYS A 91 -4.95 -2.77 31.50
C CYS A 91 -5.24 -2.77 33.02
N ALA A 92 -5.88 -3.81 33.57
CA ALA A 92 -6.42 -3.80 34.94
C ALA A 92 -5.43 -3.41 36.05
N ASN A 93 -4.12 -3.64 35.84
CA ASN A 93 -3.06 -3.30 36.80
C ASN A 93 -1.93 -2.49 36.18
N LYS A 94 -2.20 -1.84 35.05
CA LYS A 94 -1.24 -0.99 34.34
C LYS A 94 -1.53 0.48 34.65
N PRO A 95 -0.51 1.34 34.77
CA PRO A 95 -0.73 2.78 34.84
C PRO A 95 -1.46 3.29 33.60
N ASP A 96 -2.20 4.39 33.74
CA ASP A 96 -2.80 5.06 32.59
C ASP A 96 -1.71 5.44 31.56
N TYR A 97 -2.08 5.33 30.29
CA TYR A 97 -1.31 5.71 29.11
C TYR A 97 -0.06 4.88 28.80
N VAL A 98 0.20 3.78 29.50
CA VAL A 98 1.18 2.80 28.99
C VAL A 98 0.58 1.97 27.85
N LEU A 99 1.43 1.41 26.99
CA LEU A 99 0.99 0.47 25.96
C LEU A 99 0.25 -0.74 26.56
N ALA A 100 -0.93 -1.01 26.02
CA ALA A 100 -1.79 -2.14 26.32
C ALA A 100 -1.32 -3.39 25.56
N GLU A 101 -0.06 -3.77 25.73
CA GLU A 101 0.47 -5.02 25.17
C GLU A 101 -0.09 -6.23 25.93
N ASP A 102 -0.78 -7.12 25.22
CA ASP A 102 -1.11 -8.46 25.73
C ASP A 102 0.06 -9.43 25.57
N SER A 103 0.99 -9.35 26.52
CA SER A 103 2.16 -10.23 26.59
C SER A 103 1.82 -11.68 26.96
N SER A 104 0.54 -12.01 27.17
CA SER A 104 0.06 -13.37 27.48
C SER A 104 -0.65 -14.06 26.32
N THR A 105 -1.02 -13.34 25.25
CA THR A 105 -1.77 -13.89 24.13
C THR A 105 -1.18 -13.51 22.76
N ILE A 106 -1.84 -12.60 22.03
CA ILE A 106 -1.75 -12.39 20.60
C ILE A 106 -0.54 -11.51 20.24
N ASP A 107 -0.27 -10.45 21.01
CA ASP A 107 0.84 -9.53 20.75
C ASP A 107 2.19 -10.22 20.90
N LYS A 108 2.32 -11.14 21.88
CA LYS A 108 3.54 -11.94 22.04
C LYS A 108 3.77 -12.90 20.88
N GLU A 109 2.71 -13.51 20.35
CA GLU A 109 2.82 -14.39 19.18
C GLU A 109 3.22 -13.59 17.94
N PHE A 110 2.57 -12.45 17.70
CA PHE A 110 2.92 -11.51 16.64
C PHE A 110 4.37 -11.02 16.76
N ALA A 111 4.82 -10.58 17.94
CA ALA A 111 6.20 -10.15 18.16
C ALA A 111 7.21 -11.27 17.86
N THR A 112 6.87 -12.53 18.20
CA THR A 112 7.69 -13.71 17.87
C THR A 112 7.74 -13.94 16.36
N LYS A 113 6.60 -13.86 15.67
CA LYS A 113 6.48 -14.01 14.22
C LYS A 113 7.22 -12.91 13.47
N PHE A 114 7.09 -11.64 13.89
CA PHE A 114 7.87 -10.54 13.33
C PHE A 114 9.37 -10.72 13.56
N SER A 115 9.79 -11.22 14.72
CA SER A 115 11.21 -11.55 14.97
C SER A 115 11.73 -12.66 14.05
N GLN A 116 10.89 -13.60 13.62
CA GLN A 116 11.23 -14.62 12.62
C GLN A 116 11.30 -13.98 11.22
N LEU A 117 10.30 -13.19 10.85
CA LEU A 117 10.24 -12.50 9.56
C LEU A 117 11.44 -11.57 9.37
N LYS A 118 11.79 -10.79 10.38
CA LYS A 118 12.93 -9.86 10.41
C LYS A 118 14.27 -10.56 10.20
N ARG A 119 14.43 -11.79 10.71
CA ARG A 119 15.63 -12.60 10.46
C ARG A 119 15.72 -13.08 9.01
N LYS A 120 14.57 -13.33 8.38
CA LYS A 120 14.48 -13.70 6.96
C LYS A 120 14.69 -12.50 6.04
N TYR A 121 14.12 -11.35 6.41
CA TYR A 121 14.13 -10.11 5.64
C TYR A 121 14.59 -8.93 6.52
N PRO A 122 15.92 -8.80 6.75
CA PRO A 122 16.46 -7.80 7.67
C PRO A 122 16.26 -6.35 7.19
N HIS A 123 15.93 -6.15 5.90
CA HIS A 123 15.66 -4.84 5.31
C HIS A 123 14.29 -4.26 5.65
N LEU A 124 13.33 -5.09 6.10
CA LEU A 124 11.99 -4.62 6.42
C LEU A 124 12.03 -3.61 7.57
N THR A 125 11.21 -2.57 7.53
CA THR A 125 10.88 -1.72 8.68
C THR A 125 9.55 -2.21 9.25
N ILE A 126 9.51 -2.67 10.50
CA ILE A 126 8.32 -3.16 11.18
C ILE A 126 7.96 -2.18 12.29
N LEU A 127 6.76 -1.62 12.22
CA LEU A 127 6.29 -0.57 13.14
C LEU A 127 5.04 -1.08 13.86
N PRO A 128 5.02 -1.14 15.21
CA PRO A 128 3.77 -1.25 15.93
C PRO A 128 2.97 0.04 15.68
N SER A 129 1.70 -0.11 15.33
CA SER A 129 0.79 1.03 15.15
C SER A 129 -0.14 1.13 16.34
N VAL A 130 -0.20 2.32 16.94
CA VAL A 130 -1.02 2.60 18.13
C VAL A 130 -2.24 3.42 17.73
N GLY A 131 -3.43 2.93 18.06
CA GLY A 131 -4.68 3.64 17.83
C GLY A 131 -5.62 2.94 16.87
N GLY A 132 -5.84 3.58 15.71
CA GLY A 132 -6.81 3.20 14.69
C GLY A 132 -8.24 3.65 15.01
N TRP A 133 -9.13 3.46 14.03
CA TRP A 133 -10.56 3.72 14.17
C TRP A 133 -11.16 3.02 15.40
N GLY A 134 -11.80 3.81 16.28
CA GLY A 134 -12.37 3.34 17.54
C GLY A 134 -11.35 3.03 18.64
N GLY A 135 -10.04 3.09 18.37
CA GLY A 135 -8.96 2.89 19.35
C GLY A 135 -8.25 4.17 19.78
N SER A 136 -8.71 5.34 19.33
CA SER A 136 -7.99 6.61 19.45
C SER A 136 -8.39 7.48 20.66
N ASP A 137 -9.39 7.08 21.45
CA ASP A 137 -9.96 7.91 22.52
C ASP A 137 -9.00 8.18 23.69
N THR A 138 -7.93 7.40 23.81
CA THR A 138 -6.86 7.65 24.80
C THR A 138 -5.94 8.80 24.41
N PHE A 139 -5.84 9.17 23.13
CA PHE A 139 -4.89 10.19 22.67
C PHE A 139 -5.19 11.61 23.18
N PRO A 140 -6.42 12.15 23.08
CA PRO A 140 -6.67 13.53 23.49
C PRO A 140 -6.26 13.86 24.94
N PRO A 141 -6.64 13.07 25.97
CA PRO A 141 -6.21 13.36 27.33
C PRO A 141 -4.71 13.06 27.56
N MET A 142 -4.16 12.03 26.90
CA MET A 142 -2.73 11.68 26.99
C MET A 142 -1.82 12.75 26.41
N ALA A 143 -2.11 13.23 25.20
CA ALA A 143 -1.25 14.17 24.48
C ALA A 143 -1.30 15.58 25.08
N LYS A 144 -2.43 15.96 25.69
CA LYS A 144 -2.63 17.26 26.33
C LYS A 144 -1.77 17.44 27.59
N ASP A 145 -1.56 16.39 28.38
CA ASP A 145 -0.81 16.45 29.63
C ASP A 145 0.64 16.00 29.41
N PRO A 146 1.65 16.89 29.59
CA PRO A 146 3.05 16.51 29.44
C PRO A 146 3.49 15.32 30.30
N GLN A 147 2.91 15.12 31.49
CA GLN A 147 3.26 13.98 32.35
C GLN A 147 2.70 12.68 31.78
N ALA A 148 1.43 12.67 31.36
CA ALA A 148 0.80 11.53 30.71
C ALA A 148 1.51 11.15 29.40
N ARG A 149 1.87 12.17 28.61
CA ARG A 149 2.60 12.01 27.35
C ARG A 149 3.97 11.38 27.55
N GLN A 150 4.69 11.77 28.61
CA GLN A 150 5.96 11.12 28.99
C GLN A 150 5.76 9.67 29.43
N VAL A 151 4.70 9.34 30.18
CA VAL A 151 4.38 7.94 30.53
C VAL A 151 4.19 7.09 29.27
N PHE A 152 3.41 7.59 28.30
CA PHE A 152 3.21 6.92 27.02
C PHE A 152 4.53 6.72 26.27
N VAL A 153 5.31 7.80 26.08
CA VAL A 153 6.59 7.76 25.36
C VAL A 153 7.57 6.78 26.00
N GLN A 154 7.68 6.75 27.32
CA GLN A 154 8.55 5.80 28.00
C GLN A 154 8.07 4.35 27.85
N SER A 155 6.76 4.11 27.81
CA SER A 155 6.23 2.77 27.54
C SER A 155 6.53 2.29 26.11
N VAL A 156 6.52 3.20 25.13
CA VAL A 156 6.95 2.90 23.74
C VAL A 156 8.45 2.56 23.71
N VAL A 157 9.29 3.34 24.38
CA VAL A 157 10.74 3.06 24.46
C VAL A 157 11.01 1.69 25.07
N GLU A 158 10.34 1.34 26.16
CA GLU A 158 10.50 0.03 26.80
C GLU A 158 10.03 -1.12 25.90
N TYR A 159 8.93 -0.92 25.17
CA TYR A 159 8.46 -1.89 24.18
C TYR A 159 9.51 -2.12 23.08
N LEU A 160 10.11 -1.06 22.53
CA LEU A 160 11.13 -1.17 21.49
C LEU A 160 12.45 -1.76 22.00
N ARG A 161 12.80 -1.52 23.27
CA ARG A 161 13.94 -2.15 23.93
C ARG A 161 13.73 -3.67 24.06
N THR A 162 12.51 -4.07 24.41
CA THR A 162 12.12 -5.48 24.61
C THR A 162 11.99 -6.23 23.28
N HIS A 163 11.41 -5.60 22.26
CA HIS A 163 11.05 -6.22 20.99
C HIS A 163 11.89 -5.65 19.83
N GLN A 164 13.15 -6.08 19.73
CA GLN A 164 14.11 -5.57 18.75
C GLN A 164 13.76 -5.83 17.27
N ALA A 165 12.72 -6.61 16.98
CA ALA A 165 12.19 -6.77 15.63
C ALA A 165 11.53 -5.49 15.10
N PHE A 166 11.04 -4.62 15.99
CA PHE A 166 10.42 -3.35 15.64
C PHE A 166 11.45 -2.23 15.48
N ASP A 167 11.19 -1.34 14.52
CA ASP A 167 12.12 -0.31 14.05
C ASP A 167 11.63 1.11 14.33
N GLY A 168 10.66 1.28 15.23
CA GLY A 168 10.04 2.57 15.46
C GLY A 168 8.63 2.44 15.99
N ILE A 169 7.81 3.47 15.77
CA ILE A 169 6.41 3.52 16.15
C ILE A 169 5.60 4.19 15.04
N ASP A 170 4.39 3.71 14.82
CA ASP A 170 3.36 4.38 14.03
C ASP A 170 2.25 4.90 14.95
N ILE A 171 1.86 6.17 14.79
CA ILE A 171 0.77 6.79 15.54
C ILE A 171 -0.43 6.98 14.62
N ASP A 172 -1.50 6.23 14.89
CA ASP A 172 -2.75 6.28 14.14
C ASP A 172 -3.85 6.89 15.03
N TRP A 173 -3.72 8.20 15.31
CA TRP A 173 -4.73 8.95 16.04
C TRP A 173 -5.80 9.43 15.05
N GLU A 174 -6.98 8.82 15.13
CA GLU A 174 -8.16 9.17 14.34
C GLU A 174 -9.22 9.92 15.18
N TRP A 175 -9.24 11.25 15.26
CA TRP A 175 -8.33 12.24 14.68
C TRP A 175 -8.07 13.40 15.67
N PRO A 176 -6.98 14.15 15.53
CA PRO A 176 -6.91 15.51 16.08
C PRO A 176 -8.00 16.40 15.44
N ASN A 177 -9.05 16.67 16.21
CA ASN A 177 -10.28 17.34 15.77
C ASN A 177 -10.28 18.84 16.03
N THR A 178 -9.30 19.36 16.79
CA THR A 178 -9.14 20.79 17.06
C THR A 178 -7.69 21.25 16.87
N PRO A 179 -7.45 22.56 16.62
CA PRO A 179 -6.08 23.09 16.61
C PRO A 179 -5.28 22.84 17.90
N ALA A 180 -5.96 22.78 19.05
CA ALA A 180 -5.32 22.44 20.32
C ALA A 180 -4.82 20.99 20.32
N GLU A 181 -5.67 20.05 19.91
CA GLU A 181 -5.27 18.65 19.73
C GLU A 181 -4.17 18.49 18.68
N GLY A 182 -4.18 19.28 17.61
CA GLY A 182 -3.08 19.30 16.64
C GLY A 182 -1.76 19.81 17.20
N GLY A 183 -1.79 20.78 18.12
CA GLY A 183 -0.62 21.19 18.89
C GLY A 183 -0.11 20.09 19.81
N HIS A 184 -1.01 19.36 20.48
CA HIS A 184 -0.68 18.23 21.35
C HIS A 184 -0.12 17.03 20.57
N TYR A 185 -0.63 16.78 19.36
CA TYR A 185 -0.07 15.82 18.42
C TYR A 185 1.39 16.17 18.07
N ALA A 186 1.67 17.44 17.78
CA ALA A 186 3.04 17.88 17.50
C ALA A 186 3.97 17.73 18.73
N ASP A 187 3.46 18.02 19.94
CA ASP A 187 4.21 17.78 21.18
C ASP A 187 4.55 16.29 21.36
N LEU A 188 3.63 15.39 21.02
CA LEU A 188 3.85 13.95 21.09
C LEU A 188 4.95 13.49 20.12
N MET A 189 4.92 13.95 18.85
CA MET A 189 5.97 13.61 17.88
C MET A 189 7.35 14.08 18.33
N GLN A 190 7.42 15.28 18.92
CA GLN A 190 8.66 15.84 19.46
C GLN A 190 9.20 15.03 20.65
N ASP A 191 8.34 14.63 21.58
CA ASP A 191 8.73 13.84 22.74
C ASP A 191 9.19 12.43 22.33
N LEU A 192 8.49 11.78 21.39
CA LEU A 192 8.90 10.51 20.81
C LEU A 192 10.29 10.63 20.17
N ARG A 193 10.54 11.68 19.37
CA ARG A 193 11.85 11.88 18.73
C ARG A 193 12.96 12.05 19.75
N THR A 194 12.72 12.88 20.77
CA THR A 194 13.68 13.11 21.85
C THR A 194 14.03 11.81 22.57
N ALA A 195 13.03 10.98 22.88
CA ALA A 195 13.24 9.70 23.54
C ALA A 195 13.94 8.68 22.62
N PHE A 196 13.61 8.66 21.33
CA PHE A 196 14.25 7.78 20.36
C PHE A 196 15.70 8.16 20.14
N ASP A 197 16.07 9.44 20.09
CA ASP A 197 17.47 9.85 19.96
C ASP A 197 18.36 9.29 21.09
N VAL A 198 17.82 9.15 22.30
CA VAL A 198 18.49 8.47 23.42
C VAL A 198 18.56 6.95 23.18
N LEU A 199 17.44 6.33 22.80
CA LEU A 199 17.37 4.90 22.54
C LEU A 199 18.29 4.46 21.39
N GLU A 200 18.44 5.31 20.37
CA GLU A 200 19.32 5.07 19.22
C GLU A 200 20.80 5.03 19.63
N VAL A 201 21.21 5.88 20.57
CA VAL A 201 22.55 5.84 21.16
C VAL A 201 22.73 4.61 22.04
N GLU A 202 21.71 4.25 22.82
CA GLU A 202 21.73 3.06 23.70
C GLU A 202 21.87 1.76 22.91
N LEU A 203 21.10 1.60 21.83
CA LEU A 203 20.99 0.35 21.08
C LEU A 203 21.78 0.33 19.76
N GLY A 204 22.40 1.44 19.38
CA GLY A 204 23.28 1.52 18.20
C GLY A 204 22.55 1.37 16.86
N ARG A 205 21.28 1.78 16.78
CA ARG A 205 20.44 1.67 15.58
C ARG A 205 19.43 2.81 15.50
N LYS A 206 18.85 3.07 14.32
CA LYS A 206 17.83 4.10 14.09
C LYS A 206 16.41 3.60 14.38
N TYR A 207 15.55 4.50 14.84
CA TYR A 207 14.12 4.27 15.09
C TYR A 207 13.27 5.30 14.36
N SER A 208 12.29 4.82 13.61
CA SER A 208 11.39 5.64 12.79
C SER A 208 10.16 6.09 13.57
N ILE A 209 9.66 7.28 13.27
CA ILE A 209 8.35 7.74 13.75
C ILE A 209 7.48 7.97 12.53
N THR A 210 6.37 7.26 12.44
CA THR A 210 5.39 7.46 11.38
C THR A 210 4.03 7.78 11.96
N SER A 211 3.13 8.24 11.11
CA SER A 211 1.74 8.45 11.50
C SER A 211 0.82 8.27 10.31
N ALA A 212 -0.31 7.64 10.56
CA ALA A 212 -1.41 7.57 9.61
C ALA A 212 -2.39 8.72 9.85
N ILE A 213 -2.83 9.38 8.77
CA ILE A 213 -3.66 10.59 8.86
C ILE A 213 -4.82 10.59 7.88
N GLY A 214 -5.91 11.25 8.28
CA GLY A 214 -7.01 11.62 7.42
C GLY A 214 -6.57 12.77 6.51
N THR A 215 -6.86 12.65 5.21
CA THR A 215 -6.34 13.59 4.19
C THR A 215 -7.33 14.68 3.78
N HIS A 216 -8.55 14.64 4.31
CA HIS A 216 -9.53 15.69 4.11
C HIS A 216 -9.04 17.00 4.73
N SER A 217 -9.41 18.11 4.11
CA SER A 217 -9.03 19.46 4.59
C SER A 217 -9.42 19.72 6.04
N ASN A 218 -10.52 19.11 6.52
CA ASN A 218 -10.95 19.22 7.91
C ASN A 218 -10.03 18.53 8.91
N ASN A 219 -9.40 17.41 8.54
CA ASN A 219 -8.40 16.73 9.38
C ASN A 219 -7.07 17.50 9.28
N VAL A 220 -6.62 17.77 8.05
CA VAL A 220 -5.32 18.40 7.77
C VAL A 220 -5.21 19.80 8.36
N LYS A 221 -6.30 20.59 8.38
CA LYS A 221 -6.24 21.95 8.93
C LYS A 221 -5.95 22.01 10.42
N ASN A 222 -6.27 20.96 11.17
CA ASN A 222 -6.18 20.94 12.63
C ASN A 222 -4.76 20.61 13.13
N ILE A 223 -3.98 19.81 12.39
CA ILE A 223 -2.64 19.39 12.81
C ILE A 223 -1.60 20.49 12.54
N ASP A 224 -0.72 20.72 13.52
CA ASP A 224 0.43 21.62 13.40
C ASP A 224 1.60 20.91 12.72
N TYR A 225 1.53 20.82 11.38
CA TYR A 225 2.54 20.15 10.57
C TYR A 225 3.89 20.86 10.56
N GLU A 226 3.94 22.18 10.78
CA GLU A 226 5.22 22.90 10.85
C GLU A 226 6.07 22.36 12.01
N ARG A 227 5.43 22.05 13.14
CA ARG A 227 6.08 21.45 14.31
C ARG A 227 6.22 19.93 14.21
N ALA A 228 5.22 19.23 13.67
CA ALA A 228 5.22 17.76 13.67
C ALA A 228 6.05 17.13 12.54
N ALA A 229 5.96 17.68 11.31
CA ALA A 229 6.55 17.05 10.13
C ALA A 229 8.09 16.86 10.21
N PRO A 230 8.89 17.70 10.89
CA PRO A 230 10.32 17.44 11.06
C PRO A 230 10.64 16.11 11.75
N TYR A 231 9.77 15.63 12.64
CA TYR A 231 9.99 14.44 13.47
C TYR A 231 9.45 13.15 12.87
N LEU A 232 8.62 13.24 11.83
CA LEU A 232 8.04 12.10 11.13
C LEU A 232 8.94 11.63 9.99
N ASP A 233 9.28 10.36 9.91
CA ASP A 233 9.99 9.78 8.76
C ASP A 233 9.04 9.64 7.56
N HIS A 234 7.84 9.13 7.81
CA HIS A 234 6.78 8.94 6.83
C HIS A 234 5.40 9.29 7.40
N ILE A 235 4.51 9.77 6.53
CA ILE A 235 3.11 10.03 6.82
C ILE A 235 2.27 9.16 5.88
N PHE A 236 1.57 8.19 6.45
CA PHE A 236 0.70 7.26 5.74
C PHE A 236 -0.67 7.92 5.51
N LEU A 237 -0.90 8.30 4.25
CA LEU A 237 -2.10 9.02 3.84
C LEU A 237 -3.26 8.05 3.66
N MET A 238 -4.26 8.09 4.54
CA MET A 238 -5.48 7.29 4.40
C MET A 238 -6.36 7.87 3.26
N THR A 239 -5.91 7.69 2.03
CA THR A 239 -6.56 8.09 0.77
C THR A 239 -7.51 7.01 0.28
N TYR A 240 -8.32 6.54 1.21
CA TYR A 240 -9.43 5.63 1.04
C TYR A 240 -10.53 6.05 2.02
N ASP A 241 -11.67 5.38 1.99
CA ASP A 241 -12.84 5.70 2.81
C ASP A 241 -13.38 7.12 2.59
N PHE A 242 -13.24 7.64 1.36
CA PHE A 242 -13.88 8.90 0.98
C PHE A 242 -15.42 8.83 0.99
N PHE A 243 -15.97 7.65 0.75
CA PHE A 243 -17.40 7.34 0.71
C PHE A 243 -17.65 5.95 1.28
N GLY A 244 -18.83 5.72 1.86
CA GLY A 244 -19.18 4.47 2.52
C GLY A 244 -20.61 4.47 3.04
N GLY A 245 -20.93 3.58 3.99
CA GLY A 245 -22.30 3.43 4.47
C GLY A 245 -22.95 4.70 5.05
N TRP A 246 -22.13 5.66 5.48
CA TRP A 246 -22.53 6.98 5.97
C TRP A 246 -22.92 7.96 4.86
N SER A 247 -22.61 7.69 3.59
CA SER A 247 -22.81 8.61 2.46
C SER A 247 -23.88 8.14 1.47
N LYS A 248 -24.92 7.42 1.93
CA LYS A 248 -26.00 6.89 1.06
C LYS A 248 -26.78 7.94 0.28
N ASN A 249 -26.74 9.20 0.67
CA ASN A 249 -27.41 10.31 -0.03
C ASN A 249 -26.47 11.11 -0.97
N ASN A 250 -25.23 10.65 -1.14
CA ASN A 250 -24.22 11.24 -2.01
C ASN A 250 -23.12 10.18 -2.21
N ILE A 251 -23.41 9.13 -2.98
CA ILE A 251 -22.47 8.03 -3.16
C ILE A 251 -21.25 8.47 -3.99
N GLY A 252 -20.12 7.78 -3.81
CA GLY A 252 -18.91 8.05 -4.58
C GLY A 252 -17.88 6.93 -4.44
N HIS A 253 -16.75 7.10 -5.12
CA HIS A 253 -15.62 6.16 -5.08
C HIS A 253 -14.84 6.33 -3.78
N HIS A 254 -14.76 5.27 -2.96
CA HIS A 254 -14.08 5.41 -1.67
C HIS A 254 -12.56 5.56 -1.78
N THR A 255 -11.93 5.24 -2.91
CA THR A 255 -10.46 5.29 -3.09
C THR A 255 -10.04 5.70 -4.51
N SER A 256 -10.39 6.91 -4.94
CA SER A 256 -10.03 7.43 -6.27
C SER A 256 -8.65 8.12 -6.31
N LEU A 257 -8.04 8.19 -7.50
CA LEU A 257 -6.84 9.02 -7.72
C LEU A 257 -7.20 10.51 -7.69
N ASP A 258 -8.23 10.89 -8.45
CA ASP A 258 -8.75 12.26 -8.52
C ASP A 258 -10.19 12.34 -7.99
N ALA A 259 -10.65 13.56 -7.72
CA ALA A 259 -12.02 13.85 -7.33
C ALA A 259 -12.97 13.76 -8.52
N HIS A 260 -14.09 13.06 -8.32
CA HIS A 260 -15.14 12.98 -9.33
C HIS A 260 -16.02 14.24 -9.34
N SER A 261 -16.26 14.79 -10.54
CA SER A 261 -17.00 16.05 -10.73
C SER A 261 -18.46 16.00 -10.24
N GLY A 262 -19.08 14.83 -10.31
CA GLY A 262 -20.44 14.54 -9.85
C GLY A 262 -20.62 14.45 -8.33
N ASN A 263 -19.56 14.47 -7.51
CA ASN A 263 -19.70 14.46 -6.05
C ASN A 263 -19.79 15.88 -5.49
N MET A 264 -20.62 16.04 -4.44
CA MET A 264 -20.68 17.30 -3.69
C MET A 264 -19.38 17.63 -2.93
N ALA A 265 -18.48 16.66 -2.81
CA ALA A 265 -17.22 16.79 -2.08
C ALA A 265 -16.05 16.35 -2.97
N ALA A 266 -15.00 17.18 -3.04
CA ALA A 266 -13.82 16.90 -3.84
C ALA A 266 -12.85 16.02 -3.04
N HIS A 267 -12.93 14.70 -3.24
CA HIS A 267 -12.13 13.70 -2.54
C HIS A 267 -11.36 12.82 -3.52
N GLY A 268 -10.08 12.62 -3.27
CA GLY A 268 -9.15 11.87 -4.11
C GLY A 268 -7.74 11.92 -3.53
N VAL A 269 -6.87 11.02 -3.98
CA VAL A 269 -5.44 11.01 -3.62
C VAL A 269 -4.80 12.38 -3.93
N ILE A 270 -5.09 12.97 -5.09
CA ILE A 270 -4.54 14.26 -5.52
C ILE A 270 -4.92 15.36 -4.51
N GLN A 271 -6.20 15.48 -4.16
CA GLN A 271 -6.67 16.50 -3.21
C GLN A 271 -6.04 16.29 -1.82
N GLY A 272 -5.96 15.03 -1.37
CA GLY A 272 -5.34 14.67 -0.10
C GLY A 272 -3.87 15.09 -0.02
N VAL A 273 -3.09 14.75 -1.05
CA VAL A 273 -1.68 15.14 -1.15
C VAL A 273 -1.53 16.66 -1.20
N GLN A 274 -2.34 17.35 -2.00
CA GLN A 274 -2.27 18.81 -2.09
C GLN A 274 -2.59 19.52 -0.76
N ASN A 275 -3.53 19.00 0.03
CA ASN A 275 -3.82 19.54 1.36
C ASN A 275 -2.56 19.52 2.27
N LEU A 276 -1.76 18.46 2.21
CA LEU A 276 -0.53 18.31 3.00
C LEU A 276 0.62 19.17 2.45
N LEU A 277 0.78 19.21 1.13
CA LEU A 277 1.78 20.07 0.49
C LEU A 277 1.53 21.55 0.79
N ASN A 278 0.26 21.98 0.81
CA ASN A 278 -0.12 23.34 1.20
C ASN A 278 0.18 23.66 2.69
N LYS A 279 0.40 22.64 3.52
CA LYS A 279 0.90 22.76 4.89
C LYS A 279 2.43 22.64 4.99
N SER A 280 3.13 22.73 3.85
CA SER A 280 4.59 22.63 3.74
C SER A 280 5.17 21.29 4.22
N VAL A 281 4.36 20.22 4.23
CA VAL A 281 4.87 18.88 4.51
C VAL A 281 5.74 18.42 3.34
N PRO A 282 6.98 17.95 3.57
CA PRO A 282 7.85 17.49 2.50
C PRO A 282 7.24 16.33 1.71
N ALA A 283 7.21 16.46 0.38
CA ALA A 283 6.62 15.47 -0.53
C ALA A 283 7.16 14.05 -0.29
N ASN A 284 8.48 13.92 -0.09
CA ASN A 284 9.15 12.63 0.13
C ASN A 284 8.76 11.92 1.45
N LYS A 285 8.03 12.58 2.35
CA LYS A 285 7.46 11.96 3.56
C LYS A 285 6.06 11.40 3.32
N LEU A 286 5.37 11.81 2.26
CA LEU A 286 3.97 11.43 2.00
C LEU A 286 3.90 10.04 1.35
N VAL A 287 3.18 9.10 1.96
CA VAL A 287 2.99 7.74 1.45
C VAL A 287 1.51 7.52 1.13
N VAL A 288 1.18 7.30 -0.14
CA VAL A 288 -0.21 7.21 -0.63
C VAL A 288 -0.86 5.89 -0.23
N GLY A 289 -2.11 5.94 0.24
CA GLY A 289 -2.88 4.76 0.63
C GLY A 289 -3.66 4.13 -0.53
N VAL A 290 -3.69 2.80 -0.55
CA VAL A 290 -4.59 1.99 -1.38
C VAL A 290 -5.40 1.00 -0.53
N ALA A 291 -6.58 0.63 -1.02
CA ALA A 291 -7.48 -0.27 -0.30
C ALA A 291 -7.37 -1.71 -0.83
N LYS A 292 -7.15 -2.67 0.08
CA LYS A 292 -7.29 -4.11 -0.20
C LYS A 292 -8.71 -4.59 0.11
N TYR A 293 -9.67 -3.69 0.05
CA TYR A 293 -11.10 -3.90 0.27
C TYR A 293 -11.88 -2.93 -0.63
N ALA A 294 -13.19 -3.08 -0.62
CA ALA A 294 -14.11 -2.21 -1.34
C ALA A 294 -15.18 -1.67 -0.40
N ARG A 295 -15.79 -0.57 -0.85
CA ARG A 295 -17.05 -0.07 -0.29
C ARG A 295 -18.09 0.08 -1.38
N GLY A 296 -19.36 -0.19 -1.06
CA GLY A 296 -20.40 -0.15 -2.07
C GLY A 296 -21.83 0.00 -1.55
N PHE A 297 -22.73 0.08 -2.53
CA PHE A 297 -24.12 0.46 -2.39
C PHE A 297 -25.00 -0.38 -3.31
N ASP A 298 -26.29 -0.51 -2.98
CA ASP A 298 -27.31 -1.05 -3.89
C ASP A 298 -28.53 -0.11 -3.96
N GLY A 299 -29.35 -0.30 -5.01
CA GLY A 299 -30.46 0.59 -5.34
C GLY A 299 -29.99 2.01 -5.65
N VAL A 300 -28.87 2.14 -6.37
CA VAL A 300 -28.29 3.43 -6.74
C VAL A 300 -29.17 4.14 -7.77
N SER A 301 -29.50 5.40 -7.48
CA SER A 301 -30.23 6.32 -8.35
C SER A 301 -29.29 7.33 -9.01
N LEU A 302 -29.75 7.97 -10.09
CA LEU A 302 -29.02 9.05 -10.75
C LEU A 302 -29.04 10.32 -9.87
N SER A 303 -27.92 11.03 -9.86
CA SER A 303 -27.79 12.38 -9.33
C SER A 303 -28.52 13.40 -10.23
N SER A 304 -28.57 14.65 -9.79
CA SER A 304 -29.06 15.77 -10.60
C SER A 304 -28.21 16.04 -11.84
N SER A 305 -26.95 15.62 -11.87
CA SER A 305 -26.05 15.70 -13.03
C SER A 305 -26.19 14.52 -14.00
N GLY A 306 -27.09 13.56 -13.72
CA GLY A 306 -27.33 12.40 -14.57
C GLY A 306 -26.26 11.30 -14.45
N THR A 307 -25.40 11.36 -13.44
CA THR A 307 -24.40 10.33 -13.11
C THR A 307 -24.89 9.48 -11.94
N HIS A 308 -24.44 8.23 -11.81
CA HIS A 308 -24.69 7.44 -10.59
C HIS A 308 -23.91 8.00 -9.40
N ILE A 309 -22.71 8.53 -9.66
CA ILE A 309 -21.91 9.25 -8.68
C ILE A 309 -22.63 10.53 -8.25
N GLY A 310 -22.65 10.80 -6.95
CA GLY A 310 -23.43 11.89 -6.34
C GLY A 310 -24.93 11.59 -6.21
N GLY A 311 -25.39 10.41 -6.62
CA GLY A 311 -26.76 9.95 -6.46
C GLY A 311 -27.04 9.38 -5.07
N ASN A 312 -28.28 8.91 -4.87
CA ASN A 312 -28.71 8.25 -3.64
C ASN A 312 -28.71 6.73 -3.79
N ALA A 313 -28.48 6.01 -2.70
CA ALA A 313 -28.61 4.56 -2.56
C ALA A 313 -29.67 4.20 -1.51
N THR A 314 -30.39 3.10 -1.74
CA THR A 314 -31.37 2.59 -0.77
C THR A 314 -30.77 1.58 0.21
N GLY A 315 -29.65 0.95 -0.13
CA GLY A 315 -28.95 0.00 0.73
C GLY A 315 -27.45 -0.09 0.43
N LEU A 316 -26.82 -1.08 1.05
CA LEU A 316 -25.37 -1.29 1.06
C LEU A 316 -25.00 -2.62 0.40
N PHE A 317 -23.91 -2.65 -0.35
CA PHE A 317 -23.41 -3.86 -0.99
C PHE A 317 -21.86 -3.88 -0.95
N PRO A 318 -21.18 -5.02 -0.75
CA PRO A 318 -21.75 -6.36 -0.52
C PRO A 318 -22.43 -6.48 0.84
N LYS A 319 -23.29 -7.50 0.98
CA LYS A 319 -23.92 -7.82 2.26
C LYS A 319 -22.90 -8.46 3.20
N ALA A 320 -23.09 -8.22 4.50
CA ALA A 320 -22.36 -8.90 5.56
C ALA A 320 -22.60 -10.42 5.48
N VAL A 321 -21.54 -11.21 5.61
CA VAL A 321 -21.62 -12.69 5.63
C VAL A 321 -21.46 -13.19 7.06
N GLN A 322 -20.68 -12.48 7.87
CA GLN A 322 -20.47 -12.73 9.27
C GLN A 322 -21.07 -11.61 10.13
N PRO A 323 -21.45 -11.89 11.40
CA PRO A 323 -21.99 -10.87 12.30
C PRO A 323 -21.06 -9.68 12.59
N TRP A 324 -19.75 -9.86 12.40
CA TRP A 324 -18.73 -8.83 12.61
C TRP A 324 -18.32 -8.09 11.32
N ASP A 325 -18.87 -8.49 10.16
CA ASP A 325 -18.61 -7.76 8.90
C ASP A 325 -19.37 -6.42 8.92
N GLU A 326 -18.71 -5.36 8.45
CA GLU A 326 -19.39 -4.11 8.13
C GLU A 326 -20.20 -4.28 6.84
N GLU A 327 -21.52 -4.06 6.89
CA GLU A 327 -22.35 -4.11 5.68
C GLU A 327 -21.92 -3.01 4.70
N GLY A 328 -21.82 -3.35 3.40
CA GLY A 328 -21.29 -2.44 2.39
C GLY A 328 -19.77 -2.51 2.23
N VAL A 329 -19.08 -3.38 2.98
CA VAL A 329 -17.64 -3.59 2.89
C VAL A 329 -17.34 -5.03 2.49
N GLY A 330 -16.38 -5.21 1.57
CA GLY A 330 -15.89 -6.53 1.18
C GLY A 330 -14.38 -6.52 1.00
N THR A 331 -13.70 -7.57 1.46
CA THR A 331 -12.26 -7.73 1.19
C THR A 331 -12.03 -7.92 -0.31
N TYR A 332 -10.90 -7.44 -0.83
CA TYR A 332 -10.57 -7.61 -2.25
C TYR A 332 -10.57 -9.09 -2.65
N ARG A 333 -9.99 -9.95 -1.82
CA ARG A 333 -9.97 -11.41 -1.99
C ARG A 333 -11.39 -11.99 -2.12
N ARG A 334 -12.33 -11.61 -1.26
CA ARG A 334 -13.73 -12.05 -1.35
C ARG A 334 -14.38 -11.54 -2.64
N LEU A 335 -14.13 -10.28 -2.98
CA LEU A 335 -14.74 -9.65 -4.15
C LEU A 335 -14.24 -10.24 -5.46
N VAL A 336 -13.03 -10.81 -5.52
CA VAL A 336 -12.57 -11.59 -6.68
C VAL A 336 -13.52 -12.76 -6.96
N ASP A 337 -14.05 -13.43 -5.94
CA ASP A 337 -14.93 -14.59 -6.09
C ASP A 337 -16.42 -14.21 -6.26
N GLU A 338 -16.82 -13.01 -5.85
CA GLU A 338 -18.23 -12.59 -5.86
C GLU A 338 -18.58 -11.54 -6.92
N VAL A 339 -17.61 -10.69 -7.31
CA VAL A 339 -17.83 -9.44 -8.04
C VAL A 339 -16.87 -9.26 -9.21
N ILE A 340 -15.56 -9.31 -8.97
CA ILE A 340 -14.50 -8.89 -9.91
C ILE A 340 -14.15 -10.01 -10.90
N GLY A 341 -14.12 -11.27 -10.44
CA GLY A 341 -13.68 -12.41 -11.25
C GLY A 341 -12.16 -12.48 -11.42
N GLN A 342 -11.67 -13.69 -11.73
CA GLN A 342 -10.24 -14.00 -11.87
C GLN A 342 -9.55 -13.28 -13.05
N ASN A 343 -10.31 -12.66 -13.95
CA ASN A 343 -9.79 -11.89 -15.09
C ASN A 343 -10.07 -10.38 -14.99
N GLY A 344 -10.62 -9.93 -13.87
CA GLY A 344 -10.96 -8.52 -13.65
C GLY A 344 -12.08 -7.96 -14.51
N GLN A 345 -12.91 -8.79 -15.16
CA GLN A 345 -13.97 -8.33 -16.07
C GLN A 345 -15.36 -8.23 -15.42
N GLY A 346 -15.52 -8.81 -14.24
CA GLY A 346 -16.79 -8.89 -13.53
C GLY A 346 -17.46 -10.26 -13.68
N ILE A 347 -18.14 -10.70 -12.63
CA ILE A 347 -18.90 -11.96 -12.55
C ILE A 347 -20.24 -11.73 -11.86
N ASN A 348 -21.14 -12.72 -11.85
CA ASN A 348 -22.45 -12.63 -11.17
C ASN A 348 -23.28 -11.39 -11.56
N GLY A 349 -23.21 -11.01 -12.85
CA GLY A 349 -23.92 -9.85 -13.40
C GLY A 349 -23.20 -8.52 -13.22
N PHE A 350 -22.04 -8.49 -12.56
CA PHE A 350 -21.19 -7.30 -12.50
C PHE A 350 -20.39 -7.11 -13.79
N THR A 351 -20.16 -5.84 -14.10
CA THR A 351 -19.19 -5.38 -15.09
C THR A 351 -18.19 -4.46 -14.41
N ILE A 352 -16.90 -4.62 -14.68
CA ILE A 352 -15.89 -3.66 -14.22
C ILE A 352 -15.86 -2.48 -15.19
N ARG A 353 -16.00 -1.27 -14.64
CA ARG A 353 -16.07 -0.02 -15.38
C ARG A 353 -14.93 0.88 -14.92
N TYR A 354 -14.37 1.61 -15.89
CA TYR A 354 -13.40 2.67 -15.64
C TYR A 354 -14.12 4.01 -15.66
N ASP A 355 -13.79 4.85 -14.68
CA ASP A 355 -14.30 6.19 -14.53
C ASP A 355 -13.16 7.18 -14.76
N ALA A 356 -13.26 7.90 -15.88
CA ALA A 356 -12.22 8.80 -16.37
C ALA A 356 -12.15 10.11 -15.58
N ASP A 357 -13.21 10.50 -14.86
CA ASP A 357 -13.23 11.74 -14.08
C ASP A 357 -12.34 11.62 -12.82
N CYS A 358 -12.24 10.41 -12.25
CA CYS A 358 -11.51 10.13 -11.01
C CYS A 358 -10.27 9.24 -11.21
N ASP A 359 -9.99 8.83 -12.45
CA ASP A 359 -8.94 7.87 -12.80
C ASP A 359 -9.04 6.55 -12.01
N CYS A 360 -10.26 6.03 -11.83
CA CYS A 360 -10.55 4.93 -10.92
C CYS A 360 -11.49 3.88 -11.53
N HIS A 361 -11.63 2.72 -10.87
CA HIS A 361 -12.47 1.62 -11.34
C HIS A 361 -13.54 1.27 -10.32
N TYR A 362 -14.64 0.71 -10.79
CA TYR A 362 -15.73 0.21 -9.95
C TYR A 362 -16.45 -0.95 -10.63
N ALA A 363 -17.13 -1.79 -9.86
CA ALA A 363 -18.03 -2.80 -10.39
C ALA A 363 -19.47 -2.26 -10.41
N TRP A 364 -20.21 -2.57 -11.47
CA TRP A 364 -21.62 -2.22 -11.62
C TRP A 364 -22.46 -3.43 -12.03
N ARG A 365 -23.59 -3.63 -11.34
CA ARG A 365 -24.61 -4.62 -11.70
C ARG A 365 -25.97 -3.96 -11.90
N GLU A 366 -26.53 -4.15 -13.10
CA GLU A 366 -27.77 -3.48 -13.53
C GLU A 366 -29.02 -3.97 -12.77
N SER A 367 -29.08 -5.24 -12.38
CA SER A 367 -30.32 -5.85 -11.85
C SER A 367 -30.83 -5.22 -10.57
N ASP A 368 -29.93 -4.67 -9.76
CA ASP A 368 -30.19 -4.07 -8.45
C ASP A 368 -29.45 -2.74 -8.26
N ALA A 369 -28.91 -2.17 -9.36
CA ALA A 369 -28.11 -0.96 -9.35
C ALA A 369 -27.00 -1.02 -8.27
N ALA A 370 -26.30 -2.15 -8.17
CA ALA A 370 -25.21 -2.32 -7.23
C ALA A 370 -23.94 -1.66 -7.76
N PHE A 371 -23.33 -0.83 -6.92
CA PHE A 371 -22.07 -0.13 -7.15
C PHE A 371 -21.04 -0.61 -6.11
N VAL A 372 -19.85 -1.01 -6.57
CA VAL A 372 -18.74 -1.39 -5.69
C VAL A 372 -17.48 -0.66 -6.12
N GLY A 373 -17.04 0.32 -5.35
CA GLY A 373 -15.77 1.01 -5.57
C GLY A 373 -14.64 0.26 -4.88
N PHE A 374 -13.56 -0.01 -5.60
CA PHE A 374 -12.39 -0.75 -5.09
C PHE A 374 -11.11 -0.30 -5.81
N ASP A 375 -9.96 -0.60 -5.23
CA ASP A 375 -8.68 -0.42 -5.93
C ASP A 375 -8.46 -1.57 -6.93
N HIS A 376 -8.57 -1.26 -8.22
CA HIS A 376 -8.20 -2.16 -9.30
C HIS A 376 -6.66 -2.12 -9.51
N PRO A 377 -5.99 -3.23 -9.89
CA PRO A 377 -4.55 -3.24 -10.14
C PRO A 377 -4.06 -2.09 -11.06
N ALA A 378 -4.70 -1.87 -12.20
CA ALA A 378 -4.46 -0.67 -13.03
C ALA A 378 -4.61 0.69 -12.29
N SER A 379 -5.60 0.87 -11.41
CA SER A 379 -5.76 2.10 -10.61
C SER A 379 -4.62 2.27 -9.60
N VAL A 380 -4.21 1.19 -8.95
CA VAL A 380 -3.08 1.16 -8.02
C VAL A 380 -1.78 1.55 -8.72
N ILE A 381 -1.57 1.05 -9.95
CA ILE A 381 -0.43 1.42 -10.79
C ILE A 381 -0.45 2.93 -11.09
N LYS A 382 -1.61 3.50 -11.43
CA LYS A 382 -1.73 4.95 -11.66
C LYS A 382 -1.44 5.78 -10.39
N LYS A 383 -1.92 5.35 -9.23
CA LYS A 383 -1.59 5.98 -7.93
C LYS A 383 -0.09 5.92 -7.64
N ALA A 384 0.56 4.79 -7.92
CA ALA A 384 2.00 4.64 -7.76
C ALA A 384 2.80 5.48 -8.78
N GLN A 385 2.34 5.61 -10.02
CA GLN A 385 2.92 6.53 -11.00
C GLN A 385 2.77 7.98 -10.57
N TYR A 386 1.64 8.35 -9.95
CA TYR A 386 1.46 9.66 -9.34
C TYR A 386 2.48 9.90 -8.21
N VAL A 387 2.74 8.90 -7.37
CA VAL A 387 3.81 8.92 -6.35
C VAL A 387 5.17 9.22 -6.96
N LEU A 388 5.53 8.55 -8.07
CA LEU A 388 6.80 8.79 -8.77
C LEU A 388 6.87 10.21 -9.35
N ASN A 389 5.84 10.62 -10.08
CA ASN A 389 5.80 11.90 -10.79
C ASN A 389 5.82 13.12 -9.84
N ASN A 390 5.38 12.94 -8.59
CA ASN A 390 5.34 14.00 -7.58
C ASN A 390 6.41 13.84 -6.50
N ASN A 391 7.37 12.94 -6.69
CA ASN A 391 8.46 12.67 -5.74
C ASN A 391 7.97 12.33 -4.32
N LEU A 392 6.83 11.62 -4.22
CA LEU A 392 6.26 11.20 -2.95
C LEU A 392 7.08 10.04 -2.33
N GLY A 393 6.87 9.77 -1.05
CA GLY A 393 7.60 8.78 -0.27
C GLY A 393 7.30 7.33 -0.67
N GLY A 394 6.09 7.02 -1.13
CA GLY A 394 5.74 5.68 -1.58
C GLY A 394 4.24 5.38 -1.56
N ILE A 395 3.91 4.10 -1.42
CA ILE A 395 2.55 3.56 -1.37
C ILE A 395 2.40 2.58 -0.20
N PHE A 396 1.26 2.58 0.49
CA PHE A 396 0.92 1.61 1.52
C PHE A 396 -0.54 1.14 1.39
N ALA A 397 -0.89 0.03 2.06
CA ALA A 397 -2.21 -0.56 1.95
C ALA A 397 -2.83 -0.98 3.28
N TRP A 398 -4.15 -0.84 3.37
CA TRP A 398 -5.00 -1.47 4.38
C TRP A 398 -5.86 -2.57 3.74
N GLU A 399 -5.85 -3.82 4.19
CA GLU A 399 -4.80 -4.47 4.98
C GLU A 399 -4.39 -5.83 4.35
N TYR A 400 -3.24 -6.38 4.78
CA TYR A 400 -2.56 -7.49 4.10
C TYR A 400 -3.45 -8.70 3.83
N ALA A 401 -4.18 -9.18 4.84
CA ALA A 401 -4.99 -10.40 4.75
C ALA A 401 -6.16 -10.31 3.76
N GLN A 402 -6.52 -9.09 3.36
CA GLN A 402 -7.66 -8.83 2.48
C GLN A 402 -7.32 -8.93 0.99
N ASP A 403 -6.03 -8.99 0.64
CA ASP A 403 -5.51 -9.09 -0.74
C ASP A 403 -5.38 -10.55 -1.17
N ASN A 404 -5.52 -10.85 -2.47
CA ASN A 404 -5.13 -12.15 -3.05
C ASN A 404 -3.70 -12.13 -3.62
N GLY A 405 -3.07 -10.96 -3.66
CA GLY A 405 -1.72 -10.71 -4.13
C GLY A 405 -1.65 -9.76 -5.32
N ASP A 406 -2.77 -9.51 -5.98
CA ASP A 406 -2.85 -8.61 -7.13
C ASP A 406 -2.55 -7.16 -6.75
N ILE A 407 -3.05 -6.70 -5.59
CA ILE A 407 -2.85 -5.32 -5.14
C ILE A 407 -1.41 -5.08 -4.73
N LEU A 408 -0.81 -5.95 -3.92
CA LEU A 408 0.60 -5.83 -3.54
C LEU A 408 1.53 -5.89 -4.76
N SER A 409 1.22 -6.73 -5.75
CA SER A 409 1.98 -6.82 -6.99
C SER A 409 1.87 -5.54 -7.81
N ALA A 410 0.66 -4.98 -7.91
CA ALA A 410 0.41 -3.72 -8.61
C ALA A 410 1.10 -2.52 -7.93
N MET A 411 1.15 -2.50 -6.59
CA MET A 411 1.91 -1.51 -5.83
C MET A 411 3.40 -1.55 -6.21
N ASN A 412 4.00 -2.74 -6.19
CA ASN A 412 5.42 -2.92 -6.53
C ASN A 412 5.73 -2.54 -7.98
N TYR A 413 4.96 -3.07 -8.92
CA TYR A 413 5.12 -2.74 -10.34
C TYR A 413 4.96 -1.24 -10.59
N GLY A 414 3.92 -0.64 -9.99
CA GLY A 414 3.58 0.76 -10.18
C GLY A 414 4.64 1.74 -9.64
N VAL A 415 5.33 1.42 -8.54
CA VAL A 415 6.45 2.23 -8.04
C VAL A 415 7.75 1.97 -8.81
N GLY A 416 7.76 1.07 -9.79
CA GLY A 416 8.93 0.76 -10.62
C GLY A 416 9.92 -0.20 -9.98
N ASN A 417 9.46 -1.06 -9.05
CA ASN A 417 10.27 -2.20 -8.62
C ASN A 417 10.41 -3.21 -9.76
N GLN A 418 11.56 -3.86 -9.84
CA GLN A 418 11.83 -4.84 -10.88
C GLN A 418 10.97 -6.09 -10.64
N TRP A 419 10.03 -6.33 -11.54
CA TRP A 419 9.30 -7.59 -11.58
C TRP A 419 10.25 -8.72 -11.95
N LEU A 420 10.33 -9.73 -11.08
CA LEU A 420 11.05 -10.97 -11.35
C LEU A 420 10.01 -11.91 -11.97
N ASP A 421 9.77 -11.76 -13.27
CA ASP A 421 8.85 -12.63 -13.99
C ASP A 421 9.27 -14.09 -13.77
N ASN A 422 8.56 -14.86 -12.94
CA ASN A 422 8.83 -16.28 -12.74
C ASN A 422 8.12 -17.16 -13.78
N SER A 423 7.40 -16.52 -14.72
CA SER A 423 6.58 -17.16 -15.76
C SER A 423 7.21 -17.07 -17.15
N ASN A 424 8.39 -16.46 -17.27
CA ASN A 424 9.12 -16.46 -18.52
C ASN A 424 9.52 -17.92 -18.82
N PRO A 425 9.04 -18.54 -19.92
CA PRO A 425 9.42 -19.91 -20.28
C PRO A 425 10.93 -20.06 -20.54
N ASP A 426 11.63 -18.92 -20.67
CA ASP A 426 13.09 -18.86 -20.73
C ASP A 426 13.76 -18.92 -19.36
N ASP A 427 13.06 -18.89 -18.23
CA ASP A 427 13.71 -19.00 -16.92
C ASP A 427 14.00 -20.45 -16.56
N GLY A 428 15.17 -20.68 -15.96
CA GLY A 428 15.82 -21.98 -15.93
C GLY A 428 15.00 -23.11 -15.27
N VAL A 429 15.39 -24.35 -15.56
CA VAL A 429 14.85 -25.54 -14.89
C VAL A 429 15.77 -25.99 -13.76
N GLY A 430 15.33 -26.99 -12.97
CA GLY A 430 16.16 -27.59 -11.92
C GLY A 430 16.73 -26.57 -10.93
N VAL A 431 18.05 -26.59 -10.74
CA VAL A 431 18.77 -25.63 -9.88
C VAL A 431 18.74 -24.18 -10.36
N CYS A 432 18.31 -23.92 -11.60
CA CYS A 432 18.14 -22.57 -12.15
C CYS A 432 16.71 -22.06 -12.10
N LYS A 433 15.79 -22.80 -11.46
CA LYS A 433 14.38 -22.38 -11.34
C LYS A 433 14.25 -21.04 -10.61
N GLY A 434 13.64 -20.05 -11.29
CA GLY A 434 13.50 -18.69 -10.78
C GLY A 434 14.77 -17.83 -10.90
N ILE A 435 15.82 -18.34 -11.54
CA ILE A 435 16.96 -17.54 -11.99
C ILE A 435 16.61 -17.03 -13.39
N ALA A 436 16.81 -15.74 -13.63
CA ALA A 436 16.50 -15.12 -14.92
C ALA A 436 17.53 -15.50 -15.99
N ASN A 437 17.06 -15.64 -17.24
CA ASN A 437 17.97 -15.81 -18.39
C ASN A 437 18.87 -14.57 -18.57
N TRP A 438 20.14 -14.76 -18.92
CA TRP A 438 21.05 -13.64 -19.17
C TRP A 438 20.58 -12.78 -20.35
N ARG A 439 20.64 -11.45 -20.19
CA ARG A 439 20.24 -10.48 -21.21
C ARG A 439 21.38 -9.52 -21.49
N VAL A 440 21.57 -9.25 -22.78
CA VAL A 440 22.64 -8.39 -23.30
C VAL A 440 22.56 -6.94 -22.80
N THR A 441 21.35 -6.47 -22.51
CA THR A 441 21.06 -5.09 -22.09
C THR A 441 21.27 -4.85 -20.59
N ASP A 442 21.25 -5.91 -19.80
CA ASP A 442 21.14 -5.80 -18.35
C ASP A 442 22.51 -5.54 -17.73
N VAL A 443 22.48 -4.93 -16.56
CA VAL A 443 23.66 -4.70 -15.72
C VAL A 443 23.61 -5.70 -14.58
N TYR A 444 24.73 -6.38 -14.35
CA TYR A 444 24.88 -7.36 -13.29
C TYR A 444 25.99 -6.92 -12.34
N LEU A 445 25.73 -7.07 -11.04
CA LEU A 445 26.65 -6.79 -9.95
C LEU A 445 27.18 -8.08 -9.34
N LYS A 446 28.19 -7.96 -8.47
CA LYS A 446 28.77 -9.11 -7.80
C LYS A 446 27.70 -9.92 -7.06
N GLY A 447 27.62 -11.21 -7.34
CA GLY A 447 26.67 -12.15 -6.74
C GLY A 447 25.36 -12.29 -7.51
N ASP A 448 25.09 -11.46 -8.52
CA ASP A 448 23.92 -11.66 -9.37
C ASP A 448 24.07 -12.97 -10.15
N GLN A 449 23.01 -13.77 -10.12
CA GLN A 449 22.95 -15.05 -10.82
C GLN A 449 22.07 -14.93 -12.05
N VAL A 450 22.54 -15.55 -13.13
CA VAL A 450 21.81 -15.70 -14.38
C VAL A 450 21.96 -17.12 -14.86
N HIS A 451 21.03 -17.60 -15.66
CA HIS A 451 21.28 -18.80 -16.43
C HIS A 451 21.29 -18.47 -17.92
N ILE A 452 22.01 -19.27 -18.70
CA ILE A 452 22.00 -19.24 -20.16
C ILE A 452 22.49 -20.59 -20.66
N ASP A 453 21.95 -21.10 -21.78
CA ASP A 453 22.33 -22.41 -22.34
C ASP A 453 22.26 -23.56 -21.32
N ASN A 454 21.23 -23.57 -20.47
CA ASN A 454 21.02 -24.56 -19.40
C ASN A 454 22.17 -24.62 -18.36
N ARG A 455 22.82 -23.49 -18.11
CA ARG A 455 23.93 -23.33 -17.16
C ARG A 455 23.73 -22.11 -16.28
N LEU A 456 23.99 -22.26 -14.99
CA LEU A 456 23.99 -21.22 -13.99
C LEU A 456 25.35 -20.51 -13.96
N TYR A 457 25.31 -19.19 -13.95
CA TYR A 457 26.47 -18.32 -13.83
C TYR A 457 26.24 -17.28 -12.74
N GLU A 458 27.32 -16.85 -12.10
CA GLU A 458 27.32 -15.77 -11.12
C GLU A 458 28.31 -14.68 -11.54
N ALA A 459 27.89 -13.42 -11.48
CA ALA A 459 28.74 -12.28 -11.75
C ALA A 459 29.73 -12.09 -10.58
N LYS A 460 31.03 -12.01 -10.88
CA LYS A 460 32.09 -11.83 -9.87
C LYS A 460 32.28 -10.37 -9.47
N TRP A 461 31.86 -9.45 -10.35
CA TRP A 461 31.84 -8.00 -10.18
C TRP A 461 30.93 -7.40 -11.27
N TYR A 462 30.92 -6.07 -11.39
CA TYR A 462 30.15 -5.36 -12.41
C TYR A 462 30.39 -5.91 -13.83
N THR A 463 29.30 -6.19 -14.54
CA THR A 463 29.34 -6.59 -15.94
C THR A 463 28.08 -6.14 -16.68
N ASN A 464 28.25 -5.80 -17.96
CA ASN A 464 27.19 -5.45 -18.90
C ASN A 464 27.63 -5.91 -20.29
N ASN A 465 26.71 -6.49 -21.08
CA ASN A 465 26.98 -6.91 -22.45
C ASN A 465 28.17 -7.90 -22.61
N GLN A 466 28.56 -8.60 -21.54
CA GLN A 466 29.57 -9.67 -21.59
C GLN A 466 28.88 -11.00 -21.37
N HIS A 467 28.78 -11.82 -22.42
CA HIS A 467 28.04 -13.08 -22.40
C HIS A 467 28.64 -14.11 -21.42
N PRO A 468 27.87 -14.72 -20.49
CA PRO A 468 28.41 -15.61 -19.46
C PRO A 468 29.19 -16.80 -20.01
N SER A 469 28.74 -17.43 -21.09
CA SER A 469 29.46 -18.56 -21.69
C SER A 469 30.80 -18.19 -22.34
N GLN A 470 31.00 -16.92 -22.72
CA GLN A 470 32.23 -16.43 -23.36
C GLN A 470 33.18 -15.77 -22.36
N TYR A 471 32.62 -15.13 -21.33
CA TYR A 471 33.36 -14.39 -20.30
C TYR A 471 33.25 -15.11 -18.95
N SER A 472 33.38 -16.44 -18.94
CA SER A 472 33.49 -17.25 -17.73
C SER A 472 34.89 -17.82 -17.54
N GLY A 473 35.42 -17.72 -16.33
CA GLY A 473 36.73 -18.26 -15.99
C GLY A 473 37.41 -17.54 -14.83
N LYS A 474 38.62 -18.01 -14.47
CA LYS A 474 39.38 -17.51 -13.31
C LYS A 474 39.55 -15.99 -13.31
N TRP A 475 39.77 -15.40 -14.47
CA TRP A 475 40.02 -13.95 -14.64
C TRP A 475 38.93 -13.21 -15.39
N GLN A 476 37.80 -13.87 -15.66
CA GLN A 476 36.68 -13.26 -16.35
C GLN A 476 35.60 -12.80 -15.36
N VAL A 477 34.62 -12.06 -15.88
CA VAL A 477 33.56 -11.40 -15.10
C VAL A 477 32.50 -12.36 -14.60
N TRP A 478 32.31 -13.51 -15.25
CA TRP A 478 31.40 -14.57 -14.82
C TRP A 478 32.14 -15.77 -14.22
N GLN A 479 31.46 -16.43 -13.30
CA GLN A 479 31.82 -17.75 -12.80
C GLN A 479 30.71 -18.73 -13.19
N PHE A 480 31.09 -19.86 -13.80
CA PHE A 480 30.16 -20.97 -13.98
C PHE A 480 29.94 -21.66 -12.63
N ILE A 481 28.68 -21.90 -12.27
CA ILE A 481 28.29 -22.52 -11.01
C ILE A 481 27.92 -23.99 -11.22
N SER A 482 26.92 -24.25 -12.07
CA SER A 482 26.39 -25.60 -12.32
C SER A 482 25.59 -25.66 -13.62
N ALA A 483 25.28 -26.86 -14.09
CA ALA A 483 24.22 -27.04 -15.09
C ALA A 483 22.85 -26.95 -14.40
N CYS A 484 21.83 -26.47 -15.11
CA CYS A 484 20.46 -26.30 -14.61
C CYS A 484 19.67 -27.61 -14.45
N GLN A 485 20.33 -28.77 -14.41
CA GLN A 485 19.66 -30.08 -14.37
C GLN A 485 18.75 -30.25 -13.15
#